data_AF-A1B632-F1
#
_entry.id   AF-A1B632-F1
#
_cell.length_a   1.000
_cell.length_b   1.000
_cell.length_c   1.000
_cell.angle_alpha   90.00
_cell.angle_beta   90.00
_cell.angle_gamma   90.00
#
_symmetry.space_group_name_H-M   'P 1'
#
loop_
_entity.id
_entity.type
_entity.pdbx_description
1 polymer ?
#
loop_
_entity_poly.entity_id
_entity_poly.type
_entity_poly.pdbx_seq_one_letter_code
_entity_poly.pdbx_strand_id
1 'polypeptide(L)' 'MSRGLDWPGLMRAGLGPVRLGGLGLRPAEFWALTPAELALMLGVEARGAAAMTRERLAELVARYPDRPAA' A
#
# COMPACT_ATOMS: atom_id res chain seq x y z
N MET A 1 -11.84 15.23 2.99
CA MET A 1 -11.58 14.96 1.57
C MET A 1 -10.40 14.02 1.49
N SER A 2 -10.63 12.73 1.22
CA SER A 2 -9.54 11.76 1.07
C SER A 2 -8.76 12.13 -0.18
N ARG A 3 -7.55 12.67 -0.05
CA ARG A 3 -6.65 12.77 -1.21
C ARG A 3 -6.35 11.33 -1.63
N GLY A 4 -6.67 10.98 -2.88
CA GLY A 4 -6.32 9.68 -3.44
C GLY A 4 -4.81 9.45 -3.37
N LEU A 5 -4.41 8.19 -3.52
CA LEU A 5 -2.99 7.82 -3.59
C LEU A 5 -2.33 8.53 -4.78
N ASP A 6 -1.18 9.19 -4.54
CA ASP A 6 -0.35 9.76 -5.62
C ASP A 6 0.34 8.64 -6.40
N TRP A 7 -0.41 8.04 -7.32
CA TRP A 7 0.07 6.98 -8.22
C TRP A 7 1.29 7.39 -9.04
N PRO A 8 1.29 8.57 -9.70
CA PRO A 8 2.46 9.05 -10.42
C PRO A 8 3.70 9.19 -9.53
N GLY A 9 3.55 9.71 -8.31
CA GLY A 9 4.62 9.79 -7.32
C GLY A 9 5.17 8.42 -6.94
N LEU A 10 4.28 7.47 -6.66
CA LEU A 10 4.65 6.10 -6.31
C LEU A 10 5.42 5.40 -7.44
N MET A 11 4.95 5.53 -8.69
CA MET A 11 5.65 4.94 -9.84
C MET A 11 7.02 5.57 -10.06
N ARG A 12 7.17 6.89 -9.86
CA ARG A 12 8.49 7.54 -9.95
C ARG A 12 9.43 7.08 -8.83
N ALA A 13 8.94 6.90 -7.62
CA ALA A 13 9.73 6.42 -6.50
C ALA A 13 10.18 4.96 -6.68
N GLY A 14 9.32 4.08 -7.21
CA GLY A 14 9.64 2.67 -7.43
C GLY A 14 10.42 2.40 -8.73
N LEU A 15 9.88 2.83 -9.87
CA LEU A 15 10.40 2.51 -11.21
C LEU A 15 11.41 3.55 -11.73
N GLY A 16 11.43 4.73 -11.11
CA GLY A 16 12.35 5.80 -11.51
C GLY A 16 13.80 5.39 -11.27
N PRO A 17 14.75 5.88 -12.10
CA PRO A 17 16.14 5.51 -11.98
C PRO A 17 16.77 6.05 -10.69
N VAL A 18 17.73 5.30 -10.13
CA VAL A 18 18.44 5.64 -8.88
C VAL A 18 19.06 7.03 -8.92
N ARG A 19 19.60 7.46 -10.07
CA ARG A 19 20.18 8.81 -10.26
C ARG A 19 19.19 9.95 -10.05
N LEU A 20 17.88 9.69 -10.15
CA LEU A 20 16.81 10.67 -9.93
C LEU A 20 16.09 10.44 -8.59
N GLY A 21 16.65 9.61 -7.71
CA GLY A 21 16.09 9.32 -6.38
C GLY A 21 15.00 8.25 -6.35
N GLY A 22 14.83 7.46 -7.42
CA GLY A 22 13.96 6.27 -7.40
C GLY A 22 14.71 4.99 -6.98
N LEU A 23 13.99 3.88 -6.82
CA LEU A 23 14.57 2.58 -6.46
C LEU A 23 15.16 1.83 -7.67
N GLY A 24 14.89 2.26 -8.90
CA GLY A 24 15.40 1.63 -10.13
C GLY A 24 14.85 0.22 -10.36
N LEU A 25 13.71 -0.12 -9.77
CA LEU A 25 13.11 -1.45 -9.89
C LEU A 25 12.62 -1.69 -11.32
N ARG A 26 12.74 -2.93 -11.80
CA ARG A 26 12.03 -3.35 -13.02
C ARG A 26 10.53 -3.43 -12.71
N PRO A 27 9.65 -3.24 -13.72
CA PRO A 27 8.21 -3.31 -13.52
C PRO A 27 7.74 -4.59 -12.80
N ALA A 28 8.30 -5.75 -13.15
CA ALA A 28 7.94 -7.01 -12.52
C ALA A 28 8.34 -7.07 -11.04
N GLU A 29 9.47 -6.48 -10.66
CA GLU A 29 9.93 -6.43 -9.27
C GLU A 29 9.02 -5.51 -8.46
N PHE A 30 8.72 -4.33 -8.99
CA PHE A 30 7.83 -3.37 -8.33
C PHE A 30 6.43 -3.95 -8.05
N TRP A 31 5.84 -4.67 -9.01
CA TRP A 31 4.52 -5.27 -8.85
C TRP A 31 4.52 -6.57 -8.03
N ALA A 32 5.68 -7.19 -7.84
CA ALA A 32 5.82 -8.34 -6.95
C ALA A 32 5.95 -7.94 -5.48
N LEU A 33 6.37 -6.69 -5.20
CA LEU A 33 6.50 -6.18 -3.84
C LEU A 33 5.14 -6.00 -3.17
N THR A 34 5.08 -6.39 -1.91
CA THR A 34 4.00 -5.96 -1.03
C THR A 34 4.15 -4.47 -0.70
N PRO A 35 3.05 -3.77 -0.37
CA PRO A 35 3.13 -2.37 0.06
C PRO A 35 4.06 -2.14 1.26
N ALA A 36 4.19 -3.13 2.16
CA ALA A 36 5.07 -3.06 3.31
C ALA A 36 6.55 -3.13 2.92
N GLU A 37 6.92 -4.03 2.01
CA GLU A 37 8.29 -4.12 1.49
C GLU A 37 8.67 -2.86 0.71
N LEU A 38 7.77 -2.33 -0.11
CA LEU A 38 8.01 -1.07 -0.81
C LEU A 38 8.20 0.09 0.18
N ALA A 39 7.37 0.21 1.22
CA ALA A 39 7.54 1.23 2.26
C ALA A 39 8.89 1.11 2.96
N LEU A 40 9.30 -0.11 3.33
CA LEU A 40 10.60 -0.40 3.93
C LEU A 40 11.75 0.06 3.03
N MET A 41 11.71 -0.27 1.73
CA MET A 41 12.75 0.13 0.77
C MET A 41 12.80 1.66 0.56
N LEU A 42 11.65 2.34 0.66
CA LEU A 42 11.57 3.79 0.59
C LEU A 42 11.99 4.49 1.90
N GLY A 43 12.39 3.73 2.93
CA GLY A 43 12.72 4.29 4.25
C GLY A 43 11.52 4.86 4.99
N VAL A 44 10.31 4.52 4.55
CA VAL A 44 9.07 4.86 5.24
C VAL A 44 8.85 3.81 6.31
N GLU A 45 9.02 4.18 7.57
CA GLU A 45 8.53 3.34 8.65
C GLU A 45 7.03 3.16 8.45
N ALA A 46 6.59 1.91 8.27
CA ALA A 46 5.19 1.54 8.25
C ALA A 46 4.59 1.87 9.63
N ARG A 47 4.23 3.14 9.81
CA ARG A 47 3.82 3.68 11.09
C ARG A 47 2.43 3.13 11.42
N GLY A 48 2.41 2.04 12.19
CA GLY A 48 1.27 1.72 13.04
C GLY A 48 0.02 1.16 12.36
N ALA A 49 0.12 0.47 11.23
CA ALA A 49 -0.93 -0.49 10.93
C ALA A 49 -0.72 -1.71 11.84
N ALA A 50 -1.20 -1.63 13.08
CA ALA A 50 -1.32 -2.81 13.92
C ALA A 50 -2.00 -3.90 13.08
N ALA A 51 -1.46 -5.12 13.12
CA ALA A 51 -2.07 -6.24 12.41
C ALA A 51 -3.58 -6.26 12.71
N MET A 52 -4.39 -6.43 11.67
CA MET A 52 -5.84 -6.42 11.85
C MET A 52 -6.24 -7.44 12.91
N THR A 53 -6.93 -6.98 13.95
CA THR A 53 -7.45 -7.90 14.98
C THR A 53 -8.69 -8.62 14.45
N ARG A 54 -9.02 -9.75 15.09
CA ARG A 54 -10.22 -10.51 14.76
C ARG A 54 -11.48 -9.68 15.00
N GLU A 55 -11.50 -8.88 16.05
CA GLU A 55 -12.61 -7.99 16.41
C GLU A 55 -12.79 -6.94 15.31
N ARG A 56 -11.69 -6.33 14.84
CA ARG A 56 -11.75 -5.34 13.76
C ARG A 56 -12.23 -5.95 12.44
N LEU A 57 -11.87 -7.20 12.16
CA LEU A 57 -12.39 -7.91 11.00
C LEU A 57 -13.90 -8.12 11.11
N ALA A 58 -14.39 -8.54 12.27
CA ALA A 58 -15.83 -8.73 12.49
C ALA A 58 -16.62 -7.42 12.30
N GLU A 59 -16.09 -6.30 12.79
CA GLU A 59 -16.68 -4.96 12.56
C GLU A 59 -16.77 -4.60 11.07
N LEU A 60 -15.74 -4.91 10.29
CA LEU A 60 -15.71 -4.63 8.86
C LEU A 60 -16.71 -5.48 8.09
N VAL A 61 -16.82 -6.77 8.42
CA VAL A 61 -17.80 -7.68 7.82
C VAL A 61 -19.23 -7.20 8.06
N ALA A 62 -19.54 -6.75 9.29
CA ALA A 62 -20.85 -6.20 9.60
C ALA A 62 -21.14 -4.87 8.87
N ARG A 63 -20.12 -4.04 8.66
CA ARG A 63 -20.24 -2.74 7.99
C ARG A 63 -20.36 -2.85 6.46
N TYR A 64 -19.70 -3.84 5.87
CA TYR A 64 -19.63 -4.04 4.42
C TYR A 64 -20.05 -5.47 4.08
N PRO A 65 -21.34 -5.83 4.25
CA PRO A 65 -21.80 -7.17 3.96
C PRO A 65 -21.78 -7.43 2.44
N ASP A 66 -21.36 -8.65 2.05
CA ASP A 66 -21.26 -9.05 0.64
C ASP A 66 -22.63 -9.09 -0.07
N ARG A 67 -23.71 -9.22 0.70
CA ARG A 67 -25.09 -9.19 0.21
C ARG A 67 -25.83 -8.03 0.89
N PRO A 68 -26.71 -7.32 0.17
CA PRO A 68 -27.62 -6.38 0.80
C PRO A 68 -28.42 -7.11 1.88
N ALA A 69 -28.65 -6.45 3.01
CA ALA A 69 -29.58 -6.95 4.01
C ALA A 69 -30.97 -7.09 3.35
N ALA A 70 -31.59 -8.26 3.51
CA ALA A 70 -32.95 -8.53 3.06
C ALA A 70 -33.97 -7.70 3.84
#